data_AF-A0A6B0WC39-F1
#
_entry.id   AF-A0A6B0WC39-F1
#
_cell.length_a   1.000
_cell.length_b   1.000
_cell.length_c   1.000
_cell.angle_alpha   90.00
_cell.angle_beta   90.00
_cell.angle_gamma   90.00
#
_symmetry.space_group_name_H-M   'P 1'
#
loop_
_entity.id
_entity.type
_entity.pdbx_description
1 polymer ?
#
loop_
_entity_poly.entity_id
_entity_poly.type
_entity_poly.pdbx_seq_one_letter_code
_entity_poly.pdbx_strand_id
1 'polypeptide(L)' 'MQVALGLTPAESRLAVMVASGQHARDIAARTGRSEGTVRWHIQNIFRKQGISGQADLVRRVLSLEGFPDFSP' A
#
# COMPACT_ATOMS: atom_id res chain seq x y z
N MET A 1 -3.46 -4.16 -17.84
CA MET A 1 -4.62 -4.43 -16.97
C MET A 1 -4.08 -5.11 -15.72
N GLN A 2 -4.05 -4.45 -14.55
CA GLN A 2 -3.60 -5.11 -13.32
C GLN A 2 -4.68 -5.00 -12.25
N VAL A 3 -5.40 -6.12 -12.11
CA VAL A 3 -6.32 -6.44 -11.03
C VAL A 3 -5.49 -7.28 -10.06
N ALA A 4 -4.96 -6.68 -8.98
CA ALA A 4 -4.03 -7.42 -8.11
C ALA A 4 -4.48 -7.53 -6.65
N LEU A 5 -5.42 -6.70 -6.18
CA LEU A 5 -5.65 -6.54 -4.74
C LEU A 5 -7.10 -6.21 -4.33
N GLY A 6 -8.07 -6.17 -5.24
CA GLY A 6 -9.44 -5.74 -4.90
C GLY A 6 -9.53 -4.28 -4.41
N LEU A 7 -8.50 -3.48 -4.69
CA LEU A 7 -8.42 -2.07 -4.35
C LEU A 7 -9.03 -1.21 -5.46
N THR A 8 -9.59 -0.06 -5.08
CA THR A 8 -9.94 0.98 -6.05
C THR A 8 -8.68 1.52 -6.73
N PRO A 9 -8.77 2.13 -7.93
CA PRO A 9 -7.60 2.72 -8.59
C PRO A 9 -6.83 3.73 -7.73
N ALA A 10 -7.53 4.48 -6.87
CA ALA A 10 -6.91 5.42 -5.93
C ALA A 10 -6.15 4.69 -4.82
N GLU A 11 -6.74 3.63 -4.26
CA GLU A 11 -6.10 2.79 -3.24
C GLU A 11 -4.90 2.03 -3.79
N SER A 12 -4.97 1.52 -5.03
CA SER A 12 -3.84 0.87 -5.70
C SER A 12 -2.65 1.82 -5.85
N ARG A 13 -2.90 3.06 -6.30
CA ARG A 13 -1.85 4.09 -6.37
C ARG A 13 -1.27 4.38 -4.99
N LEU A 14 -2.10 4.47 -3.97
CA LEU A 14 -1.64 4.69 -2.60
C LEU A 14 -0.81 3.52 -2.07
N ALA A 15 -1.24 2.28 -2.32
CA ALA A 15 -0.52 1.08 -1.92
C ALA A 15 0.88 1.02 -2.55
N VAL A 16 1.02 1.38 -3.83
CA VAL A 16 2.33 1.46 -4.51
C VAL A 16 3.23 2.50 -3.83
N MET A 17 2.71 3.72 -3.58
CA MET A 17 3.50 4.79 -2.94
C MET A 17 4.02 4.35 -1.55
N VAL A 18 3.19 3.67 -0.77
CA VAL A 18 3.57 3.12 0.54
C VAL A 18 4.56 1.96 0.39
N ALA A 19 4.35 1.03 -0.54
CA ALA A 19 5.27 -0.07 -0.78
C ALA A 19 6.66 0.42 -1.27
N SER A 20 6.71 1.56 -1.95
CA SER A 20 7.97 2.24 -2.33
C SER A 20 8.66 2.98 -1.16
N GLY A 21 8.23 2.78 0.08
CA GLY A 21 8.87 3.34 1.27
C GLY A 21 8.42 4.75 1.66
N GLN A 22 7.41 5.31 1.00
CA GLN A 22 7.00 6.68 1.29
C GLN A 22 6.11 6.79 2.52
N HIS A 23 6.30 7.85 3.30
CA HIS A 23 5.52 8.09 4.51
C HIS A 23 4.24 8.89 4.22
N ALA A 24 3.27 8.80 5.14
CA ALA A 24 1.97 9.47 5.01
C ALA A 24 2.09 10.98 4.77
N ARG A 25 3.07 11.64 5.40
CA ARG A 25 3.35 13.08 5.22
C ARG A 25 3.76 13.43 3.79
N ASP A 26 4.60 12.61 3.16
CA ASP A 26 5.15 12.88 1.82
C ASP A 26 4.07 12.64 0.76
N ILE A 27 3.27 11.60 0.98
CA ILE A 27 2.11 11.29 0.15
C ILE A 27 1.04 12.39 0.29
N ALA A 28 0.80 12.90 1.50
CA ALA A 28 -0.12 14.00 1.74
C ALA A 28 0.29 15.25 0.96
N ALA A 29 1.57 15.63 1.05
CA ALA A 29 2.14 16.74 0.28
C ALA A 29 1.98 16.56 -1.23
N ARG A 30 2.29 15.37 -1.76
CA ARG A 30 2.16 15.10 -3.21
C ARG A 30 0.70 15.06 -3.69
N THR A 31 -0.23 14.62 -2.84
CA THR A 31 -1.62 14.40 -3.25
C THR A 31 -2.57 15.54 -2.87
N GLY A 32 -2.06 16.60 -2.25
CA GLY A 32 -2.86 17.74 -1.77
C GLY A 32 -3.88 17.36 -0.68
N ARG A 33 -3.60 16.29 0.08
CA ARG A 33 -4.50 15.76 1.13
C ARG A 33 -3.90 16.02 2.51
N SER A 34 -4.73 15.96 3.55
CA SER A 34 -4.21 15.95 4.92
C SER A 34 -3.51 14.63 5.23
N GLU A 35 -2.52 14.68 6.11
CA GLU A 35 -1.84 13.47 6.57
C GLU A 35 -2.81 12.49 7.25
N GLY A 36 -3.79 12.99 8.00
CA GLY A 36 -4.84 12.18 8.63
C GLY A 36 -5.66 11.39 7.60
N THR A 37 -6.07 12.02 6.50
CA THR A 37 -6.79 11.35 5.40
C THR A 37 -5.93 10.29 4.75
N VAL A 38 -4.63 10.57 4.52
CA VAL A 38 -3.71 9.57 3.97
C VAL A 38 -3.55 8.38 4.92
N ARG A 39 -3.32 8.61 6.21
CA ARG A 39 -3.22 7.53 7.22
C ARG A 39 -4.48 6.68 7.27
N TRP A 40 -5.66 7.31 7.20
CA TRP A 40 -6.94 6.59 7.16
C TRP A 40 -7.03 5.67 5.93
N HIS A 41 -6.67 6.16 4.74
CA HIS A 41 -6.65 5.33 3.54
C HIS A 41 -5.64 4.18 3.64
N ILE A 42 -4.46 4.42 4.21
CA ILE A 42 -3.43 3.37 4.44
C ILE A 42 -3.99 2.26 5.34
N GLN A 43 -4.61 2.62 6.47
CA GLN A 43 -5.24 1.62 7.35
C GLN A 43 -6.37 0.87 6.64
N ASN A 44 -7.18 1.56 5.85
CA ASN A 44 -8.25 0.91 5.10
C ASN A 44 -7.71 -0.09 4.08
N ILE A 45 -6.59 0.23 3.42
CA ILE A 45 -5.88 -0.70 2.54
C ILE A 45 -5.40 -1.92 3.34
N PHE A 46 -4.74 -1.73 4.48
CA PHE A 46 -4.27 -2.82 5.32
C PHE A 46 -5.41 -3.76 5.74
N ARG A 47 -6.52 -3.18 6.20
CA ARG A 47 -7.73 -3.93 6.55
C ARG A 47 -8.30 -4.70 5.35
N LYS A 48 -8.40 -4.06 4.19
CA LYS A 48 -8.89 -4.71 2.95
C LYS A 48 -7.99 -5.85 2.48
N GLN A 49 -6.70 -5.78 2.77
CA GLN A 49 -5.74 -6.85 2.45
C GLN A 49 -5.56 -7.89 3.55
N GLY A 50 -6.12 -7.67 4.74
CA GLY A 50 -5.88 -8.53 5.90
C GLY A 50 -4.41 -8.55 6.33
N ILE A 51 -3.73 -7.40 6.29
CA ILE A 51 -2.31 -7.26 6.65
C ILE A 51 -2.13 -6.25 7.79
N SER A 52 -0.99 -6.31 8.46
CA SER A 52 -0.73 -5.55 9.70
C SER A 52 0.07 -4.27 9.45
N GLY A 53 0.72 -4.15 8.30
CA GLY A 53 1.51 -2.95 8.02
C GLY A 53 2.16 -2.86 6.65
N GLN A 54 3.04 -1.86 6.53
CA GLN A 54 3.78 -1.54 5.31
C GLN A 54 4.70 -2.70 4.88
N ALA A 55 5.37 -3.38 5.82
CA ALA A 55 6.24 -4.51 5.49
C ALA A 55 5.45 -5.66 4.82
N ASP A 56 4.26 -5.98 5.33
CA ASP A 56 3.38 -6.97 4.71
C ASP A 56 2.88 -6.52 3.33
N LEU A 57 2.60 -5.22 3.18
CA LEU A 57 2.20 -4.66 1.89
C LEU A 57 3.33 -4.79 0.87
N VAL A 58 4.57 -4.48 1.27
CA VAL A 58 5.77 -4.67 0.44
C VAL A 58 5.90 -6.13 0.04
N ARG A 59 5.84 -7.06 1.00
CA ARG A 59 5.89 -8.50 0.71
C ARG A 59 4.83 -8.91 -0.30
N ARG A 60 3.60 -8.43 -0.14
CA ARG A 60 2.48 -8.79 -1.02
C ARG A 60 2.63 -8.23 -2.43
N VAL A 61 3.14 -7.01 -2.56
CA VAL A 61 3.47 -6.41 -3.87
C VAL A 61 4.60 -7.19 -4.54
N LEU A 62 5.64 -7.59 -3.80
CA LEU A 62 6.76 -8.39 -4.33
C LEU A 62 6.36 -9.84 -4.68
N SER A 63 5.47 -10.46 -3.90
CA SER A 63 4.96 -11.82 -4.17
C SER A 63 4.07 -11.88 -5.41
N LEU A 64 3.39 -10.79 -5.76
CA LEU A 64 2.64 -10.68 -7.03
C LEU A 64 3.58 -10.69 -8.25
N GLU A 65 4.86 -10.35 -8.08
CA GLU A 65 5.88 -10.39 -9.13
C GLU A 65 6.59 -11.77 -9.24
N GLY A 66 6.16 -12.78 -8.47
CA GLY A 66 6.62 -14.17 -8.63
C GLY A 66 7.93 -14.54 -7.93
N PHE A 67 8.30 -13.85 -6.84
CA PHE A 67 9.46 -14.25 -6.04
C PHE A 67 9.10 -15.36 -5.03
N PRO A 68 9.74 -16.55 -5.11
CA PRO A 68 9.48 -17.64 -4.19
C PRO A 68 10.05 -17.32 -2.80
N ASP A 69 9.15 -17.40 -1.82
CA ASP A 69 9.33 -17.60 -0.38
C ASP A 69 10.65 -17.13 0.26
N PHE A 70 10.57 -16.01 0.99
CA PHE A 70 11.53 -15.70 2.06
C PHE A 70 10.80 -15.87 3.40
N SER A 71 10.87 -17.08 3.97
CA SER A 71 10.76 -17.26 5.41
C SER A 71 12.06 -16.82 6.09
N PRO A 72 11.97 -16.23 7.30
CA PRO A 72 13.09 -15.61 8.01
C PRO A 72 14.18 -16.60 8.44
#